data_AF-A0A2U1JSG2-F1
#
_entry.id   AF-A0A2U1JSG2-F1
#
_cell.length_a   1.000
_cell.length_b   1.000
_cell.length_c   1.000
_cell.angle_alpha   90.00
_cell.angle_beta   90.00
_cell.angle_gamma   90.00
#
_symmetry.space_group_name_H-M   'P 1'
#
loop_
_entity.id
_entity.type
_entity.pdbx_description
1 polymer ?
#
loop_
_entity_poly.entity_id
_entity_poly.type
_entity_poly.pdbx_seq_one_letter_code
_entity_poly.pdbx_strand_id
1 'polypeptide(L)'
;MQINPKYGENIIVGVQYNSEFSWYVTERDCWILDLEKRKNDFIKNGFEYDVAELLQFRSNFLIVDKKTAGDYLAYLRQYKV
;
A
#
# COMPACT_ATOMS: atom_id res chain seq x y z
N MET A 1 -7.20 -15.00 3.59
CA MET A 1 -6.38 -15.67 4.63
C MET A 1 -6.29 -14.67 5.78
N GLN A 2 -6.59 -15.06 7.01
CA GLN A 2 -6.46 -14.15 8.16
C GLN A 2 -4.97 -14.08 8.53
N ILE A 3 -4.33 -12.94 8.28
CA ILE A 3 -2.89 -12.76 8.57
C ILE A 3 -2.75 -12.41 10.05
N ASN A 4 -2.12 -13.30 10.82
CA ASN A 4 -1.66 -12.94 12.16
C ASN A 4 -0.45 -12.02 12.02
N PRO A 5 -0.49 -10.79 12.57
CA PRO A 5 0.60 -9.85 12.42
C PRO A 5 1.88 -10.42 13.04
N LYS A 6 2.96 -10.45 12.26
CA LYS A 6 4.30 -10.78 12.74
C LYS A 6 5.12 -9.52 12.92
N TYR A 7 5.78 -9.41 14.07
CA TYR A 7 6.65 -8.28 14.38
C TYR A 7 7.76 -8.14 13.33
N GLY A 8 7.91 -6.92 12.79
CA GLY A 8 8.91 -6.61 11.77
C GLY A 8 8.52 -6.98 10.33
N GLU A 9 7.46 -7.78 10.13
CA GLU A 9 6.97 -8.16 8.80
C GLU A 9 5.69 -7.39 8.42
N ASN A 10 4.72 -7.28 9.33
CA ASN A 10 3.43 -6.66 9.05
C ASN A 10 3.14 -5.46 9.95
N ILE A 11 2.31 -4.56 9.42
CA ILE A 11 1.73 -3.44 10.15
C ILE A 11 0.20 -3.53 10.15
N ILE A 12 -0.41 -2.92 11.16
CA ILE A 12 -1.86 -2.78 11.27
C ILE A 12 -2.22 -1.36 10.82
N VAL A 13 -3.12 -1.25 9.85
CA VAL A 13 -3.56 0.04 9.32
C VAL A 13 -5.09 0.15 9.40
N GLY A 14 -5.55 1.26 9.98
CA GLY A 14 -6.96 1.64 9.97
C GLY A 14 -7.23 2.55 8.79
N VAL A 15 -8.24 2.22 7.99
CA VAL A 15 -8.68 3.02 6.85
C VAL A 15 -10.12 3.46 7.05
N GLN A 16 -10.36 4.76 6.95
CA GLN A 16 -11.68 5.34 6.80
C GLN A 16 -11.92 5.67 5.32
N TYR A 17 -12.90 5.03 4.69
CA TYR A 17 -13.26 5.27 3.30
C TYR A 17 -14.77 5.15 3.09
N ASN A 18 -15.39 6.13 2.43
CA ASN A 18 -16.84 6.19 2.19
C ASN A 18 -17.71 5.92 3.44
N SER A 19 -17.38 6.58 4.55
CA SER A 19 -18.05 6.42 5.85
C SER A 19 -17.92 5.02 6.50
N GLU A 20 -17.14 4.11 5.92
CA GLU A 20 -16.79 2.83 6.50
C GLU A 20 -15.38 2.87 7.09
N PHE A 21 -15.22 2.31 8.29
CA PHE A 21 -13.92 2.09 8.92
C PHE A 21 -13.53 0.62 8.80
N SER A 22 -12.28 0.32 8.47
CA SER A 22 -11.78 -1.04 8.28
C SER A 22 -10.34 -1.18 8.76
N TRP A 23 -10.01 -2.34 9.33
CA TRP A 23 -8.65 -2.70 9.70
C TRP A 23 -8.02 -3.61 8.64
N TYR A 24 -6.73 -3.42 8.41
CA TYR A 24 -5.93 -4.24 7.50
C TYR A 24 -4.65 -4.67 8.18
N VAL A 25 -4.21 -5.89 7.90
CA VAL A 25 -2.87 -6.40 8.29
C VAL A 25 -2.10 -6.69 7.01
N THR A 26 -1.08 -5.90 6.72
CA THR A 26 -0.29 -5.99 5.48
C THR A 26 1.18 -5.70 5.74
N GLU A 27 2.03 -5.90 4.73
CA GLU A 27 3.36 -5.27 4.71
C GLU A 27 3.24 -3.73 4.62
N ARG A 28 4.30 -3.03 5.05
CA ARG A 28 4.33 -1.56 5.07
C ARG A 28 4.16 -0.95 3.68
N ASP A 29 4.71 -1.59 2.66
CA ASP A 29 4.84 -1.00 1.35
C ASP A 29 3.49 -0.95 0.58
N CYS A 30 2.47 -1.67 1.06
CA CYS A 30 1.07 -1.50 0.63
C CYS A 30 0.51 -0.10 0.96
N TRP A 31 1.12 0.66 1.87
CA TRP A 31 0.61 1.96 2.32
C TRP A 31 1.42 3.16 1.83
N ILE A 32 2.35 2.95 0.91
CA ILE A 32 2.94 4.04 0.14
C ILE A 32 1.92 4.49 -0.90
N LEU A 33 1.29 5.63 -0.71
CA LEU A 33 0.18 6.05 -1.58
C LEU A 33 0.66 6.53 -2.95
N ASP A 34 1.87 7.09 -3.04
CA ASP A 34 2.42 7.64 -4.27
C ASP A 34 3.85 7.12 -4.46
N LEU A 35 3.98 6.06 -5.27
CA LEU A 35 5.27 5.45 -5.59
C LEU A 35 6.10 6.33 -6.53
N GLU A 36 5.47 7.17 -7.35
CA GLU A 36 6.17 8.08 -8.25
C GLU A 36 6.88 9.17 -7.46
N LYS A 37 6.17 9.81 -6.53
CA LYS A 37 6.76 10.80 -5.62
C LYS A 37 7.88 10.18 -4.79
N ARG A 38 7.68 8.96 -4.27
CA ARG A 38 8.72 8.28 -3.48
C ARG A 38 9.95 7.95 -4.31
N LYS A 39 9.78 7.43 -5.53
CA LYS A 39 10.89 7.19 -6.47
C LYS A 39 11.65 8.48 -6.76
N ASN A 40 10.95 9.57 -7.07
CA ASN A 40 11.56 10.85 -7.38
C ASN A 40 12.37 11.40 -6.21
N ASP A 41 11.89 11.26 -4.97
CA ASP A 41 12.64 11.65 -3.78
C ASP A 41 13.93 10.83 -3.61
N PHE A 42 13.92 9.52 -3.86
CA PHE A 42 15.14 8.70 -3.82
C PHE A 42 16.16 9.13 -4.87
N ILE A 43 15.73 9.28 -6.12
CA ILE A 43 16.58 9.70 -7.24
C ILE A 43 17.19 11.06 -6.95
N LYS A 44 16.40 12.01 -6.44
CA LYS A 44 16.88 13.35 -6.07
C LYS A 44 17.98 13.31 -5.00
N ASN A 45 17.97 12.32 -4.12
CA ASN A 45 18.97 12.13 -3.09
C ASN A 45 20.14 11.22 -3.54
N GLY A 46 20.24 10.88 -4.83
CA GLY A 46 21.33 10.09 -5.38
C GLY A 46 21.18 8.58 -5.20
N PHE A 47 19.98 8.10 -4.89
CA PHE A 47 19.69 6.68 -4.71
C PHE A 47 18.85 6.13 -5.87
N GLU A 48 19.10 4.88 -6.22
CA GLU A 48 18.20 4.12 -7.09
C GLU A 48 16.96 3.67 -6.30
N TYR A 49 15.84 3.52 -6.99
CA TYR A 49 14.59 3.04 -6.40
C TYR A 49 13.82 2.21 -7.42
N ASP A 50 13.79 0.90 -7.19
CA ASP A 50 13.03 -0.03 -8.03
C ASP A 50 11.57 -0.09 -7.59
N VAL A 51 10.69 0.32 -8.49
CA VAL A 51 9.24 0.32 -8.29
C VAL A 51 8.61 -0.98 -8.81
N ALA A 52 9.29 -1.72 -9.68
CA ALA A 52 8.73 -2.88 -10.36
C ALA A 52 8.33 -3.99 -9.38
N GLU A 53 9.19 -4.28 -8.40
CA GLU A 53 8.90 -5.27 -7.35
C GLU A 53 7.65 -4.86 -6.54
N LEU A 54 7.59 -3.61 -6.10
CA LEU A 54 6.46 -3.08 -5.33
C LEU A 54 5.14 -3.12 -6.10
N LEU A 55 5.17 -2.89 -7.41
CA LEU A 55 3.96 -2.91 -8.24
C LEU A 55 3.32 -4.29 -8.33
N GLN A 56 4.12 -5.37 -8.25
CA GLN A 56 3.59 -6.74 -8.25
C GLN A 56 2.70 -7.00 -7.03
N PHE A 57 3.08 -6.47 -5.87
CA PHE A 57 2.32 -6.57 -4.62
C PHE A 57 1.16 -5.56 -4.50
N ARG A 58 1.01 -4.70 -5.51
CA ARG A 58 0.04 -3.60 -5.50
C ARG A 58 -0.83 -3.59 -6.74
N SER A 59 -0.99 -4.72 -7.43
CA SER A 59 -1.81 -4.82 -8.64
C SER A 59 -1.52 -3.71 -9.67
N ASN A 60 -0.25 -3.31 -9.80
CA ASN A 60 0.23 -2.22 -10.65
C ASN A 60 -0.32 -0.81 -10.32
N PHE A 61 -0.86 -0.59 -9.12
CA PHE A 61 -1.26 0.75 -8.66
C PHE A 61 -0.03 1.59 -8.26
N LEU A 62 0.38 2.49 -9.16
CA LEU A 62 1.45 3.46 -8.91
C LEU A 62 1.03 4.56 -7.94
N ILE A 63 -0.21 5.04 -8.05
CA ILE A 63 -0.78 6.12 -7.24
C ILE A 63 -2.15 5.69 -6.70
N VAL A 64 -2.32 5.85 -5.39
CA VAL A 64 -3.57 5.64 -4.65
C VAL A 64 -4.10 7.00 -4.24
N ASP A 65 -5.13 7.46 -4.93
CA ASP A 65 -5.78 8.75 -4.71
C ASP A 65 -7.30 8.59 -4.62
N LYS A 66 -8.06 9.70 -4.65
CA LYS A 66 -9.53 9.66 -4.59
C LYS A 66 -10.18 8.86 -5.72
N LYS A 67 -9.54 8.76 -6.88
CA LYS A 67 -10.05 8.05 -8.07
C LYS A 67 -9.72 6.56 -8.01
N THR A 68 -8.54 6.21 -7.51
CA THR A 68 -8.04 4.82 -7.50
C THR A 68 -8.20 4.10 -6.15
N ALA A 69 -8.50 4.81 -5.07
CA ALA A 69 -8.63 4.23 -3.72
C ALA A 69 -9.68 3.13 -3.65
N GLY A 70 -10.81 3.25 -4.36
CA GLY A 70 -11.84 2.21 -4.37
C GLY A 70 -11.32 0.88 -4.90
N ASP A 71 -10.70 0.89 -6.09
CA ASP A 71 -10.14 -0.30 -6.72
C ASP A 71 -8.97 -0.88 -5.92
N TYR A 72 -8.14 0.00 -5.35
CA TYR A 72 -7.01 -0.42 -4.52
C TYR A 72 -7.47 -1.10 -3.22
N LEU A 73 -8.48 -0.56 -2.54
CA LEU A 73 -9.07 -1.19 -1.35
C LEU A 73 -9.80 -2.49 -1.70
N ALA A 74 -10.41 -2.59 -2.88
CA ALA A 74 -10.97 -3.85 -3.37
C ALA A 74 -9.90 -4.92 -3.55
N TYR A 75 -8.72 -4.57 -4.07
CA TYR A 75 -7.54 -5.45 -4.14
C TYR A 75 -7.04 -5.85 -2.74
N LEU A 76 -6.98 -4.89 -1.80
CA LEU A 76 -6.54 -5.15 -0.43
C LEU A 76 -7.56 -5.89 0.44
N ARG A 77 -8.76 -6.16 -0.07
CA ARG A 77 -9.85 -6.82 0.69
C ARG A 77 -9.43 -8.15 1.30
N GLN A 78 -8.51 -8.88 0.66
CA GLN A 78 -7.98 -10.15 1.16
C GLN A 78 -7.19 -10.02 2.48
N TYR A 79 -6.77 -8.81 2.83
CA TYR A 79 -6.00 -8.47 4.03
C TYR A 79 -6.82 -7.76 5.11
N LYS A 80 -8.12 -7.53 4.86
CA LYS A 80 -9.04 -6.90 5.82
C LYS A 80 -9.33 -7.86 6.98
N VAL A 81 -9.38 -7.33 8.20
CA VAL A 81 -9.72 -8.04 9.45
C VAL A 81 -11.16 -7.78 9.86
#